data_AF-A0A924M4U9-F1
#
_entry.id   AF-A0A924M4U9-F1
#
_cell.length_a   1.000
_cell.length_b   1.000
_cell.length_c   1.000
_cell.angle_alpha   90.00
_cell.angle_beta   90.00
_cell.angle_gamma   90.00
#
_symmetry.space_group_name_H-M   'P 1'
#
loop_
_entity.id
_entity.type
_entity.pdbx_description
1 polymer ?
#
loop_
_entity_poly.entity_id
_entity_poly.type
_entity_poly.pdbx_seq_one_letter_code
_entity_poly.pdbx_strand_id
1 'polypeptide(L)'
;WTLWRWRRQLASRHVALPLWFALMSVMATLTTPGADRSLLLSLPPLAALAAFALPTLKRSVASLVDWFTLLFFTSCGIIIWVVWIAMQTGVPRQPAANVAKLAPGFEPSFSWFAFLIALAATAAWAWLVKWRAGRHQAAVWKSLVLPAGGATLCWLLLMTLWLPLLDYARSYASLSREVVKLVGKGACVEIYGISTAQAAALQYHGRLLLRQATPRPVCPYLVVGTDFQSSLGGTVHLPDWVLVTTVRRPADKNENVLLFKRAQGSVINNSKPRKQRTP
;
A
#
# COMPACT_ATOMS: atom_id res chain seq x y z
N TRP A 1 -22.87 -11.54 15.30
CA TRP A 1 -24.17 -11.09 15.86
C TRP A 1 -25.37 -11.61 15.07
N THR A 2 -25.43 -11.38 13.75
CA THR A 2 -26.46 -11.91 12.84
C THR A 2 -26.68 -13.41 12.96
N LEU A 3 -25.60 -14.19 12.86
CA LEU A 3 -25.59 -15.65 13.02
C LEU A 3 -26.21 -16.13 14.34
N TRP A 4 -25.93 -15.42 15.44
CA TRP A 4 -26.44 -15.77 16.76
C TRP A 4 -27.92 -15.40 16.93
N ARG A 5 -28.32 -14.24 16.38
CA ARG A 5 -29.71 -13.74 16.39
C ARG A 5 -30.64 -14.58 15.51
N TRP A 6 -30.16 -14.95 14.32
CA TRP A 6 -30.88 -15.72 13.31
C TRP A 6 -30.59 -17.22 13.39
N ARG A 7 -30.05 -17.72 14.53
CA ARG A 7 -29.68 -19.14 14.69
C ARG A 7 -30.80 -20.14 14.38
N ARG A 8 -32.07 -19.71 14.50
CA ARG A 8 -33.26 -20.52 14.19
C ARG A 8 -33.77 -20.36 12.75
N GLN A 9 -33.21 -19.44 11.96
CA GLN A 9 -33.60 -19.13 10.58
C GLN A 9 -32.38 -19.12 9.63
N LEU A 10 -31.32 -19.87 9.98
CA LEU A 10 -30.10 -19.97 9.16
C LEU A 10 -30.36 -20.62 7.79
N ALA A 11 -31.41 -21.43 7.67
CA ALA A 11 -31.81 -22.08 6.41
C ALA A 11 -32.62 -21.18 5.47
N SER A 12 -33.00 -19.97 5.90
CA SER A 12 -33.74 -19.03 5.07
C SER A 12 -32.83 -18.48 3.96
N ARG A 13 -33.31 -18.51 2.70
CA ARG A 13 -32.51 -18.19 1.49
C ARG A 13 -31.76 -16.85 1.57
N HIS A 14 -32.33 -15.86 2.24
CA HIS A 14 -31.74 -14.51 2.39
C HIS A 14 -30.56 -14.44 3.38
N VAL A 15 -30.41 -15.40 4.30
CA VAL A 15 -29.25 -15.50 5.20
C VAL A 15 -28.28 -16.58 4.72
N ALA A 16 -28.79 -17.70 4.23
CA ALA A 16 -27.98 -18.84 3.79
C ALA A 16 -27.07 -18.51 2.60
N LEU A 17 -27.57 -17.78 1.60
CA LEU A 17 -26.80 -17.44 0.39
C LEU A 17 -25.59 -16.54 0.71
N PRO A 18 -25.75 -15.37 1.37
CA PRO A 18 -24.59 -14.56 1.76
C PRO A 18 -23.63 -15.29 2.69
N LEU A 19 -24.16 -16.12 3.61
CA LEU A 19 -23.32 -16.92 4.51
C LEU A 19 -22.46 -17.93 3.74
N TRP A 20 -23.05 -18.61 2.77
CA TRP A 20 -22.34 -19.57 1.94
C TRP A 20 -21.23 -18.92 1.14
N PHE A 21 -21.50 -17.77 0.50
CA PHE A 21 -20.47 -17.01 -0.23
C PHE A 21 -19.34 -16.51 0.69
N ALA A 22 -19.67 -16.01 1.88
CA ALA A 22 -18.67 -15.63 2.87
C ALA A 22 -17.82 -16.84 3.31
N LEU A 23 -18.45 -17.97 3.61
CA LEU A 23 -17.75 -19.19 4.01
C LEU A 23 -16.83 -19.72 2.90
N MET A 24 -17.30 -19.75 1.66
CA MET A 24 -16.50 -20.16 0.50
C MET A 24 -15.30 -19.24 0.28
N SER A 25 -15.47 -17.93 0.40
CA SER A 25 -14.36 -16.99 0.29
C SER A 25 -13.32 -17.19 1.39
N VAL A 26 -13.73 -17.40 2.64
CA VAL A 26 -12.82 -17.71 3.76
C VAL A 26 -12.12 -19.05 3.55
N MET A 27 -12.84 -20.10 3.13
CA MET A 27 -12.21 -21.39 2.81
C MET A 27 -11.18 -21.25 1.68
N ALA A 28 -11.47 -20.46 0.65
CA ALA A 28 -10.52 -20.16 -0.42
C ALA A 28 -9.28 -19.40 0.07
N THR A 29 -9.41 -18.53 1.10
CA THR A 29 -8.22 -17.89 1.71
C THR A 29 -7.30 -18.88 2.39
N LEU A 30 -7.85 -19.94 3.00
CA LEU A 30 -7.07 -20.94 3.73
C LEU A 30 -6.37 -21.94 2.80
N THR A 31 -6.90 -22.15 1.59
CA THR A 31 -6.41 -23.18 0.65
C THR A 31 -5.60 -22.64 -0.52
N THR A 32 -5.62 -21.33 -0.78
CA THR A 32 -5.02 -20.74 -1.98
C THR A 32 -3.83 -19.82 -1.65
N PRO A 33 -2.70 -19.92 -2.36
CA PRO A 33 -1.65 -18.90 -2.30
C PRO A 33 -2.20 -17.57 -2.84
N GLY A 34 -2.24 -16.53 -1.99
CA GLY A 34 -2.86 -15.23 -2.30
C GLY A 34 -4.11 -14.92 -1.47
N ALA A 35 -4.11 -15.32 -0.19
CA ALA A 35 -5.20 -15.18 0.76
C ALA A 35 -5.85 -13.77 0.77
N ASP A 36 -5.08 -12.70 0.59
CA ASP A 36 -5.60 -11.32 0.61
C ASP A 36 -6.64 -11.07 -0.49
N ARG A 37 -6.41 -11.58 -1.71
CA ARG A 37 -7.36 -11.41 -2.82
C ARG A 37 -8.63 -12.20 -2.58
N SER A 38 -8.50 -13.43 -2.12
CA SER A 38 -9.64 -14.29 -1.77
C SER A 38 -10.47 -13.67 -0.63
N LEU A 39 -9.84 -12.97 0.31
CA LEU A 39 -10.52 -12.27 1.40
C LEU A 39 -11.32 -11.06 0.88
N LEU A 40 -10.82 -10.34 -0.13
CA LEU A 40 -11.57 -9.22 -0.72
C LEU A 40 -12.91 -9.67 -1.34
N LEU A 41 -12.98 -10.90 -1.86
CA LEU A 41 -14.23 -11.47 -2.38
C LEU A 41 -15.26 -11.74 -1.27
N SER A 42 -14.85 -11.77 0.00
CA SER A 42 -15.76 -11.91 1.15
C SER A 42 -16.51 -10.62 1.50
N LEU A 43 -16.06 -9.45 1.01
CA LEU A 43 -16.62 -8.15 1.39
C LEU A 43 -18.08 -7.97 0.98
N PRO A 44 -18.51 -8.26 -0.27
CA PRO A 44 -19.92 -8.14 -0.64
C PRO A 44 -20.88 -9.01 0.19
N PRO A 45 -20.63 -10.32 0.41
CA PRO A 45 -21.52 -11.14 1.22
C PRO A 45 -21.52 -10.72 2.70
N LEU A 46 -20.38 -10.27 3.24
CA LEU A 46 -20.32 -9.73 4.61
C LEU A 46 -21.11 -8.42 4.74
N ALA A 47 -21.05 -7.55 3.73
CA ALA A 47 -21.84 -6.32 3.70
C ALA A 47 -23.36 -6.61 3.65
N ALA A 48 -23.77 -7.60 2.84
CA ALA A 48 -25.16 -8.03 2.79
C ALA A 48 -25.64 -8.58 4.15
N LEU A 49 -24.84 -9.43 4.80
CA LEU A 49 -25.14 -9.93 6.15
C LEU A 49 -25.21 -8.79 7.16
N ALA A 50 -24.30 -7.81 7.10
CA ALA A 50 -24.32 -6.64 7.97
C ALA A 50 -25.59 -5.81 7.78
N ALA A 51 -26.07 -5.63 6.54
CA ALA A 51 -27.32 -4.93 6.26
C ALA A 51 -28.53 -5.61 6.92
N PHE A 52 -28.62 -6.95 6.86
CA PHE A 52 -29.68 -7.71 7.53
C PHE A 52 -29.56 -7.74 9.06
N ALA A 53 -28.40 -7.37 9.62
CA ALA A 53 -28.21 -7.21 11.06
C ALA A 53 -28.91 -5.98 11.62
N LEU A 54 -28.97 -4.91 10.82
CA LEU A 54 -29.38 -3.56 11.26
C LEU A 54 -30.78 -3.50 11.87
N PRO A 55 -31.83 -4.13 11.30
CA PRO A 55 -33.19 -4.09 11.86
C PRO A 55 -33.31 -4.82 13.20
N THR A 56 -32.32 -5.65 13.52
CA THR A 56 -32.38 -6.47 14.73
C THR A 56 -31.87 -5.68 15.94
N LEU A 57 -30.95 -4.73 15.80
CA LEU A 57 -30.30 -4.08 16.96
C LEU A 57 -31.30 -3.36 17.87
N LYS A 58 -31.15 -3.55 19.20
CA LYS A 58 -31.95 -2.81 20.20
C LYS A 58 -31.63 -1.31 20.06
N ARG A 59 -32.67 -0.46 20.15
CA ARG A 59 -32.58 1.00 19.97
C ARG A 59 -31.47 1.67 20.81
N SER A 60 -31.25 1.18 22.04
CA SER A 60 -30.19 1.67 22.94
C SER A 60 -28.78 1.37 22.41
N VAL A 61 -28.53 0.12 21.96
CA VAL A 61 -27.22 -0.31 21.44
C VAL A 61 -26.90 0.42 20.13
N ALA A 62 -27.86 0.58 19.23
CA ALA A 62 -27.67 1.33 17.99
C ALA A 62 -27.30 2.80 18.27
N SER A 63 -27.98 3.45 19.21
CA SER A 63 -27.67 4.84 19.59
C SER A 63 -26.28 4.98 20.21
N LEU A 64 -25.82 4.01 21.01
CA LEU A 64 -24.46 4.04 21.59
C LEU A 64 -23.39 3.92 20.50
N VAL A 65 -23.58 2.98 19.56
CA VAL A 65 -22.66 2.78 18.43
C VAL A 65 -22.59 4.02 17.54
N ASP A 66 -23.72 4.68 17.29
CA ASP A 66 -23.76 5.93 16.53
C ASP A 66 -22.93 7.04 17.20
N TRP A 67 -23.11 7.26 18.50
CA TRP A 67 -22.35 8.29 19.23
C TRP A 67 -20.87 7.95 19.31
N PHE A 68 -20.53 6.68 19.54
CA PHE A 68 -19.16 6.22 19.53
C PHE A 68 -18.49 6.46 18.17
N THR A 69 -19.15 6.05 17.07
CA THR A 69 -18.61 6.25 15.71
C THR A 69 -18.47 7.73 15.38
N LEU A 70 -19.43 8.58 15.77
CA LEU A 70 -19.34 10.03 15.62
C LEU A 70 -18.08 10.58 16.30
N LEU A 71 -17.89 10.28 17.59
CA LEU A 71 -16.75 10.76 18.38
C LEU A 71 -15.43 10.23 17.81
N PHE A 72 -15.40 8.94 17.47
CA PHE A 72 -14.22 8.28 16.92
C PHE A 72 -13.79 8.90 15.59
N PHE A 73 -14.68 8.99 14.60
CA PHE A 73 -14.33 9.54 13.29
C PHE A 73 -14.04 11.04 13.33
N THR A 74 -14.72 11.80 14.19
CA THR A 74 -14.40 13.22 14.41
C THR A 74 -13.00 13.37 15.02
N SER A 75 -12.65 12.55 16.01
CA SER A 75 -11.32 12.55 16.62
C SER A 75 -10.24 12.17 15.59
N CYS A 76 -10.47 11.13 14.78
CA CYS A 76 -9.57 10.77 13.69
C CYS A 76 -9.40 11.91 12.68
N GLY A 77 -10.48 12.58 12.27
CA GLY A 77 -10.42 13.74 11.37
C GLY A 77 -9.57 14.89 11.94
N ILE A 78 -9.74 15.21 13.22
CA ILE A 78 -8.93 16.21 13.92
C ILE A 78 -7.45 15.80 13.92
N ILE A 79 -7.14 14.55 14.23
CA ILE A 79 -5.76 14.04 14.23
C ILE A 79 -5.13 14.19 12.83
N ILE A 80 -5.85 13.81 11.77
CA ILE A 80 -5.37 13.93 10.38
C ILE A 80 -5.02 15.40 10.05
N TRP A 81 -5.88 16.34 10.42
CA TRP A 81 -5.65 17.77 10.26
C TRP A 81 -4.44 18.26 11.06
N VAL A 82 -4.34 17.91 12.35
CA VAL A 82 -3.25 18.35 13.23
C VAL A 82 -1.90 17.85 12.72
N VAL A 83 -1.80 16.58 12.33
CA VAL A 83 -0.56 16.02 11.77
C VAL A 83 -0.22 16.69 10.45
N TRP A 84 -1.20 16.95 9.58
CA TRP A 84 -0.96 17.63 8.31
C TRP A 84 -0.49 19.08 8.50
N ILE A 85 -1.10 19.84 9.41
CA ILE A 85 -0.64 21.18 9.77
C ILE A 85 0.79 21.11 10.33
N ALA A 86 1.08 20.14 11.20
CA ALA A 86 2.41 19.93 11.74
C ALA A 86 3.46 19.62 10.67
N MET A 87 3.09 18.86 9.63
CA MET A 87 3.98 18.60 8.50
C MET A 87 4.27 19.86 7.68
N GLN A 88 3.27 20.70 7.43
CA GLN A 88 3.43 21.89 6.59
C GLN A 88 4.14 23.04 7.32
N THR A 89 3.90 23.19 8.63
CA THR A 89 4.37 24.34 9.43
C THR A 89 5.49 24.00 10.41
N GLY A 90 5.73 22.72 10.67
CA GLY A 90 6.66 22.24 11.71
C GLY A 90 6.11 22.33 13.15
N VAL A 91 4.88 22.82 13.35
CA VAL A 91 4.25 23.01 14.66
C VAL A 91 2.89 22.31 14.69
N PRO A 92 2.56 21.47 15.68
CA PRO A 92 3.34 21.07 16.87
C PRO A 92 4.55 20.16 16.59
N ARG A 93 5.60 20.32 17.41
CA ARG A 93 6.90 19.64 17.21
C ARG A 93 6.86 18.13 17.32
N GLN A 94 6.00 17.57 18.16
CA GLN A 94 5.94 16.12 18.39
C GLN A 94 5.42 15.35 17.15
N PRO A 95 4.26 15.70 16.55
CA PRO A 95 3.82 15.08 15.30
C PRO A 95 4.82 15.28 14.15
N ALA A 96 5.39 16.47 14.00
CA ALA A 96 6.39 16.76 12.97
C ALA A 96 7.65 15.88 13.14
N ALA A 97 8.16 15.75 14.36
CA ALA A 97 9.32 14.90 14.66
C ALA A 97 9.02 13.42 14.43
N ASN A 98 7.82 12.95 14.77
CA ASN A 98 7.42 11.57 14.48
C ASN A 98 7.37 11.32 12.98
N VAL A 99 6.74 12.21 12.20
CA VAL A 99 6.73 12.08 10.73
C VAL A 99 8.13 12.12 10.15
N ALA A 100 9.00 13.03 10.60
CA ALA A 100 10.38 13.10 10.14
C ALA A 100 11.20 11.84 10.46
N LYS A 101 10.90 11.16 11.57
CA LYS A 101 11.49 9.85 11.90
C LYS A 101 10.96 8.73 10.99
N LEU A 102 9.67 8.74 10.66
CA LEU A 102 9.06 7.72 9.81
C LEU A 102 9.38 7.91 8.31
N ALA A 103 9.52 9.15 7.86
CA ALA A 103 9.73 9.52 6.46
C ALA A 103 10.91 10.50 6.35
N PRO A 104 12.17 10.03 6.54
CA PRO A 104 13.33 10.90 6.48
C PRO A 104 13.51 11.47 5.07
N GLY A 105 13.72 12.78 4.96
CA GLY A 105 13.90 13.47 3.68
C GLY A 105 12.61 13.71 2.88
N PHE A 106 11.44 13.50 3.48
CA PHE A 106 10.16 13.88 2.87
C PHE A 106 9.99 15.39 2.84
N GLU A 107 9.79 15.96 1.66
CA GLU A 107 9.41 17.36 1.47
C GLU A 107 7.89 17.46 1.29
N PRO A 108 7.19 18.20 2.17
CA PRO A 108 5.75 18.33 2.07
C PRO A 108 5.37 19.17 0.85
N SER A 109 4.44 18.65 0.04
CA SER A 109 3.86 19.39 -1.09
C SER A 109 2.47 19.89 -0.73
N PHE A 110 2.18 21.14 -1.09
CA PHE A 110 0.88 21.75 -0.86
C PHE A 110 0.11 21.87 -2.18
N SER A 111 -1.07 21.24 -2.24
CA SER A 111 -1.99 21.34 -3.38
C SER A 111 -3.29 22.02 -2.95
N TRP A 112 -3.57 23.18 -3.54
CA TRP A 112 -4.80 23.94 -3.30
C TRP A 112 -6.06 23.12 -3.58
N PHE A 113 -6.05 22.32 -4.66
CA PHE A 113 -7.19 21.50 -5.03
C PHE A 113 -7.50 20.43 -3.97
N ALA A 114 -6.47 19.71 -3.49
CA ALA A 114 -6.62 18.71 -2.44
C ALA A 114 -7.09 19.34 -1.12
N PHE A 115 -6.57 20.53 -0.78
CA PHE A 115 -6.98 21.29 0.40
C PHE A 115 -8.46 21.71 0.35
N LEU A 116 -8.93 22.22 -0.79
CA LEU A 116 -10.34 22.63 -0.95
C LEU A 116 -11.29 21.44 -0.84
N ILE A 117 -10.95 20.29 -1.42
CA ILE A 117 -11.75 19.06 -1.30
C ILE A 117 -11.83 18.62 0.16
N ALA A 118 -10.70 18.63 0.87
CA ALA A 118 -10.66 18.25 2.27
C ALA A 118 -11.48 19.18 3.18
N LEU A 119 -11.44 20.48 2.90
CA LEU A 119 -12.26 21.47 3.60
C LEU A 119 -13.76 21.23 3.32
N ALA A 120 -14.13 21.01 2.07
CA ALA A 120 -15.50 20.66 1.69
C ALA A 120 -15.98 19.36 2.36
N ALA A 121 -15.13 18.33 2.41
CA ALA A 121 -15.43 17.08 3.10
C ALA A 121 -15.63 17.28 4.62
N THR A 122 -14.76 18.08 5.25
CA THR A 122 -14.88 18.42 6.68
C THR A 122 -16.14 19.23 6.97
N ALA A 123 -16.51 20.17 6.08
CA ALA A 123 -17.75 20.93 6.19
C ALA A 123 -19.00 20.04 6.01
N ALA A 124 -18.97 19.11 5.05
CA ALA A 124 -20.03 18.13 4.85
C ALA A 124 -20.21 17.23 6.09
N TRP A 125 -19.11 16.83 6.74
CA TRP A 125 -19.17 16.09 8.00
C TRP A 125 -19.76 16.92 9.13
N ALA A 126 -19.34 18.17 9.31
CA ALA A 126 -19.91 19.06 10.31
C ALA A 126 -21.43 19.28 10.10
N TRP A 127 -21.86 19.42 8.84
CA TRP A 127 -23.27 19.50 8.48
C TRP A 127 -24.03 18.20 8.82
N LEU A 128 -23.44 17.04 8.55
CA LEU A 128 -24.00 15.73 8.90
C LEU A 128 -24.13 15.56 10.43
N VAL A 129 -23.12 15.98 11.19
CA VAL A 129 -23.14 15.98 12.66
C VAL A 129 -24.24 16.91 13.18
N LYS A 130 -24.36 18.14 12.64
CA LYS A 130 -25.43 19.09 12.99
C LYS A 130 -26.81 18.52 12.68
N TRP A 131 -26.98 17.90 11.51
CA TRP A 131 -28.22 17.22 11.11
C TRP A 131 -28.58 16.06 12.05
N ARG A 132 -27.58 15.30 12.53
CA ARG A 132 -27.77 14.19 13.47
C ARG A 132 -28.12 14.67 14.88
N ALA A 133 -27.56 15.79 15.33
CA ALA A 133 -27.89 16.43 16.60
C ALA A 133 -29.27 17.11 16.58
N GLY A 134 -29.81 17.41 15.41
CA GLY A 134 -31.17 17.90 15.22
C GLY A 134 -32.26 16.87 15.55
N ARG A 135 -33.31 17.30 16.26
CA ARG A 135 -34.42 16.50 16.82
C ARG A 135 -35.40 15.87 15.79
N HIS A 136 -34.96 15.53 14.58
CA HIS A 136 -35.86 14.92 13.58
C HIS A 136 -35.85 13.37 13.62
N GLN A 137 -37.05 12.80 13.51
CA GLN A 137 -37.43 11.42 13.83
C GLN A 137 -36.55 10.31 13.23
N ALA A 138 -36.55 9.18 13.96
CA ALA A 138 -35.68 8.03 13.82
C ALA A 138 -36.00 7.17 12.58
N ALA A 139 -35.33 7.44 11.47
CA ALA A 139 -35.20 6.48 10.38
C ALA A 139 -34.01 5.56 10.64
N VAL A 140 -34.19 4.25 10.44
CA VAL A 140 -33.15 3.19 10.60
C VAL A 140 -31.87 3.49 9.80
N TRP A 141 -31.98 4.28 8.73
CA TRP A 141 -30.89 4.69 7.86
C TRP A 141 -29.86 5.61 8.56
N LYS A 142 -30.25 6.34 9.62
CA LYS A 142 -29.35 7.26 10.34
C LYS A 142 -28.14 6.55 10.94
N SER A 143 -28.33 5.33 11.47
CA SER A 143 -27.25 4.58 12.12
C SER A 143 -26.21 4.00 11.15
N LEU A 144 -26.54 3.89 9.86
CA LEU A 144 -25.57 3.43 8.85
C LEU A 144 -24.79 4.60 8.23
N VAL A 145 -25.45 5.74 8.07
CA VAL A 145 -24.87 6.93 7.42
C VAL A 145 -23.72 7.52 8.23
N LEU A 146 -23.77 7.48 9.56
CA LEU A 146 -22.69 7.99 10.40
C LEU A 146 -21.36 7.23 10.25
N PRO A 147 -21.31 5.90 10.46
CA PRO A 147 -20.07 5.17 10.32
C PRO A 147 -19.57 5.15 8.87
N ALA A 148 -20.47 5.02 7.88
CA ALA A 148 -20.08 5.10 6.48
C ALA A 148 -19.53 6.49 6.13
N GLY A 149 -20.20 7.57 6.54
CA GLY A 149 -19.78 8.95 6.32
C GLY A 149 -18.47 9.31 7.04
N GLY A 150 -18.26 8.77 8.24
CA GLY A 150 -17.06 9.01 9.02
C GLY A 150 -15.84 8.29 8.43
N ALA A 151 -16.05 7.05 7.96
CA ALA A 151 -15.04 6.30 7.23
C ALA A 151 -14.70 6.98 5.90
N THR A 152 -15.69 7.45 5.14
CA THR A 152 -15.44 8.17 3.88
C THR A 152 -14.75 9.51 4.12
N LEU A 153 -15.09 10.26 5.18
CA LEU A 153 -14.38 11.47 5.58
C LEU A 153 -12.90 11.17 5.85
N CYS A 154 -12.62 10.21 6.75
CA CYS A 154 -11.25 9.89 7.13
C CYS A 154 -10.45 9.42 5.90
N TRP A 155 -11.06 8.60 5.05
CA TRP A 155 -10.46 8.17 3.80
C TRP A 155 -10.18 9.32 2.84
N LEU A 156 -11.13 10.22 2.63
CA LEU A 156 -10.97 11.40 1.78
C LEU A 156 -9.88 12.32 2.32
N LEU A 157 -9.84 12.58 3.63
CA LEU A 157 -8.78 13.38 4.25
C LEU A 157 -7.41 12.71 4.08
N LEU A 158 -7.31 11.40 4.27
CA LEU A 158 -6.05 10.68 4.02
C LEU A 158 -5.61 10.75 2.55
N MET A 159 -6.54 10.54 1.62
CA MET A 159 -6.27 10.56 0.18
C MET A 159 -6.10 11.96 -0.40
N THR A 160 -6.29 13.01 0.38
CA THR A 160 -6.06 14.40 -0.04
C THR A 160 -4.86 14.99 0.69
N LEU A 161 -4.90 15.03 2.02
CA LEU A 161 -3.86 15.67 2.85
C LEU A 161 -2.64 14.79 2.99
N TRP A 162 -2.81 13.49 3.25
CA TRP A 162 -1.70 12.57 3.55
C TRP A 162 -1.22 11.80 2.32
N LEU A 163 -1.84 11.97 1.15
CA LEU A 163 -1.48 11.23 -0.05
C LEU A 163 0.02 11.34 -0.40
N PRO A 164 0.66 12.53 -0.40
CA PRO A 164 2.08 12.62 -0.72
C PRO A 164 2.97 11.91 0.30
N LEU A 165 2.60 11.95 1.58
CA LEU A 165 3.32 11.24 2.64
C LEU A 165 3.16 9.73 2.49
N LEU A 166 1.93 9.26 2.28
CA LEU A 166 1.61 7.85 2.08
C LEU A 166 2.31 7.29 0.84
N ASP A 167 2.34 8.07 -0.24
CA ASP A 167 3.07 7.71 -1.46
C ASP A 167 4.57 7.64 -1.18
N TYR A 168 5.17 8.62 -0.51
CA TYR A 168 6.58 8.54 -0.13
C TYR A 168 6.90 7.32 0.75
N ALA A 169 6.03 7.04 1.73
CA ALA A 169 6.23 5.96 2.70
C ALA A 169 5.90 4.56 2.14
N ARG A 170 5.13 4.42 1.06
CA ARG A 170 4.76 3.13 0.46
C ARG A 170 5.31 2.88 -0.94
N SER A 171 5.63 3.93 -1.68
CA SER A 171 6.14 3.81 -3.04
C SER A 171 7.59 3.33 -3.05
N TYR A 172 7.93 2.57 -4.08
CA TYR A 172 9.31 2.20 -4.43
C TYR A 172 9.92 3.15 -5.46
N ALA A 173 9.25 4.27 -5.77
CA ALA A 173 9.71 5.24 -6.75
C ALA A 173 11.05 5.91 -6.38
N SER A 174 11.33 6.13 -5.09
CA SER A 174 12.62 6.66 -4.61
C SER A 174 13.74 5.65 -4.86
N LEU A 175 13.54 4.40 -4.43
CA LEU A 175 14.48 3.29 -4.64
C LEU A 175 14.76 3.07 -6.13
N SER A 176 13.72 3.04 -6.97
CA SER A 176 13.87 2.87 -8.42
C SER A 176 14.67 4.01 -9.07
N ARG A 177 14.42 5.26 -8.66
CA ARG A 177 15.21 6.42 -9.13
C ARG A 177 16.67 6.33 -8.73
N GLU A 178 16.98 5.84 -7.54
CA GLU A 178 18.35 5.68 -7.06
C GLU A 178 19.09 4.58 -7.82
N VAL A 179 18.44 3.43 -8.04
CA VAL A 179 19.00 2.35 -8.90
C VAL A 179 19.28 2.89 -10.31
N VAL A 180 18.35 3.64 -10.91
CA VAL A 180 18.55 4.23 -12.24
C VAL A 180 19.71 5.20 -12.30
N LYS A 181 19.99 5.97 -11.23
CA LYS A 181 21.17 6.85 -11.21
C LYS A 181 22.48 6.07 -11.32
N LEU A 182 22.51 4.82 -10.84
CA LEU A 182 23.71 3.97 -10.83
C LEU A 182 23.86 3.12 -12.10
N VAL A 183 22.73 2.67 -12.66
CA VAL A 183 22.69 1.69 -13.76
C VAL A 183 22.41 2.38 -15.12
N GLY A 184 21.79 3.56 -15.10
CA GLY A 184 21.29 4.25 -16.29
C GLY A 184 19.87 3.85 -16.65
N LYS A 185 19.14 4.75 -17.32
CA LYS A 185 17.79 4.48 -17.82
C LYS A 185 17.85 3.44 -18.95
N GLY A 186 16.91 2.49 -18.97
CA GLY A 186 16.82 1.49 -20.05
C GLY A 186 17.83 0.36 -19.97
N ALA A 187 18.66 0.31 -18.93
CA ALA A 187 19.65 -0.76 -18.78
C ALA A 187 19.01 -2.13 -18.49
N CYS A 188 19.69 -3.18 -18.94
CA CYS A 188 19.39 -4.57 -18.62
C CYS A 188 19.83 -4.85 -17.19
N VAL A 189 18.92 -5.38 -16.36
CA VAL A 189 19.18 -5.71 -14.95
C VAL A 189 18.61 -7.08 -14.64
N GLU A 190 19.45 -7.97 -14.10
CA GLU A 190 18.98 -9.23 -13.55
C GLU A 190 18.39 -9.03 -12.16
N ILE A 191 17.37 -9.80 -11.80
CA ILE A 191 16.70 -9.70 -10.51
C ILE A 191 16.67 -11.05 -9.81
N TYR A 192 16.91 -11.05 -8.49
CA TYR A 192 16.81 -12.24 -7.65
C TYR A 192 16.26 -11.90 -6.27
N GLY A 193 15.28 -12.68 -5.79
CA GLY A 193 14.73 -12.51 -4.45
C GLY A 193 14.09 -11.14 -4.19
N ILE A 194 13.59 -10.46 -5.22
CA ILE A 194 12.84 -9.20 -5.07
C ILE A 194 11.33 -9.45 -5.17
N SER A 195 10.55 -8.62 -4.50
CA SER A 195 9.09 -8.71 -4.55
C SER A 195 8.54 -8.30 -5.92
N THR A 196 7.32 -8.74 -6.25
CA THR A 196 6.63 -8.34 -7.49
C THR A 196 6.41 -6.83 -7.55
N ALA A 197 6.18 -6.17 -6.42
CA ALA A 197 6.03 -4.73 -6.33
C ALA A 197 7.35 -3.99 -6.59
N GLN A 198 8.48 -4.48 -6.06
CA GLN A 198 9.81 -3.94 -6.35
C GLN A 198 10.16 -4.10 -7.83
N ALA A 199 9.92 -5.28 -8.41
CA ALA A 199 10.15 -5.54 -9.83
C ALA A 199 9.30 -4.61 -10.72
N ALA A 200 8.01 -4.47 -10.41
CA ALA A 200 7.12 -3.56 -11.13
C ALA A 200 7.58 -2.10 -11.04
N ALA A 201 8.05 -1.65 -9.87
CA ALA A 201 8.53 -0.29 -9.68
C ALA A 201 9.84 0.00 -10.44
N LEU A 202 10.75 -0.98 -10.54
CA LEU A 202 11.97 -0.87 -11.34
C LEU A 202 11.65 -0.78 -12.85
N GLN A 203 10.64 -1.52 -13.32
CA GLN A 203 10.17 -1.42 -14.71
C GLN A 203 9.44 -0.09 -14.96
N TYR A 204 8.51 0.29 -14.11
CA TYR A 204 7.64 1.45 -14.34
C TYR A 204 8.38 2.78 -14.15
N HIS A 205 9.03 2.98 -13.00
CA HIS A 205 9.73 4.23 -12.71
C HIS A 205 11.13 4.26 -13.32
N GLY A 206 11.79 3.10 -13.42
CA GLY A 206 13.16 3.01 -13.90
C GLY A 206 13.30 2.74 -15.40
N ARG A 207 12.22 2.26 -16.04
CA ARG A 207 12.23 1.76 -17.43
C ARG A 207 13.33 0.72 -17.65
N LEU A 208 13.63 -0.08 -16.63
CA LEU A 208 14.68 -1.10 -16.68
C LEU A 208 14.16 -2.37 -17.36
N LEU A 209 15.02 -3.01 -18.14
CA LEU A 209 14.73 -4.31 -18.73
C LEU A 209 15.12 -5.38 -17.73
N LEU A 210 14.13 -5.91 -17.01
CA LEU A 210 14.36 -6.91 -15.97
C LEU A 210 14.39 -8.32 -16.55
N ARG A 211 15.37 -9.12 -16.11
CA ARG A 211 15.47 -10.56 -16.39
C ARG A 211 15.66 -11.32 -15.08
N GLN A 212 15.18 -12.56 -15.01
CA GLN A 212 15.48 -13.40 -13.85
C GLN A 212 16.96 -13.77 -13.86
N ALA A 213 17.59 -13.74 -12.68
CA ALA A 213 18.99 -14.10 -12.55
C ALA A 213 19.23 -15.55 -12.99
N THR A 214 20.28 -15.78 -13.76
CA THR A 214 20.69 -17.10 -14.23
C THR A 214 22.16 -17.35 -13.93
N PRO A 215 22.62 -18.62 -13.89
CA PRO A 215 24.02 -18.93 -13.64
C PRO A 215 24.99 -18.27 -14.63
N ARG A 216 24.54 -18.00 -15.86
CA ARG A 216 25.28 -17.25 -16.87
C ARG A 216 24.78 -15.80 -16.88
N PRO A 217 25.62 -14.79 -16.59
CA PRO A 217 25.20 -13.40 -16.56
C PRO A 217 24.93 -12.87 -17.97
N VAL A 218 23.70 -12.43 -18.22
CA VAL A 218 23.21 -11.84 -19.48
C VAL A 218 23.18 -10.32 -19.40
N CYS A 219 22.82 -9.77 -18.24
CA CYS A 219 22.81 -8.33 -18.01
C CYS A 219 24.12 -7.84 -17.33
N PRO A 220 24.51 -6.55 -17.49
CA PRO A 220 25.66 -5.97 -16.81
C PRO A 220 25.44 -5.69 -15.32
N TYR A 221 24.19 -5.68 -14.85
CA TYR A 221 23.81 -5.41 -13.46
C TYR A 221 22.86 -6.49 -12.93
N LEU A 222 22.92 -6.69 -11.62
CA LEU A 222 22.07 -7.62 -10.87
C LEU A 222 21.57 -6.93 -9.60
N VAL A 223 20.26 -7.01 -9.36
CA VAL A 223 19.59 -6.48 -8.18
C VAL A 223 19.06 -7.64 -7.34
N VAL A 224 19.45 -7.67 -6.07
CA VAL A 224 19.13 -8.76 -5.15
C VAL A 224 18.42 -8.21 -3.92
N GLY A 225 17.31 -8.83 -3.50
CA GLY A 225 16.70 -8.50 -2.21
C GLY A 225 17.62 -8.89 -1.05
N THR A 226 17.77 -8.04 -0.04
CA THR A 226 18.73 -8.28 1.06
C THR A 226 18.51 -9.62 1.77
N ASP A 227 17.25 -10.04 1.93
CA ASP A 227 16.89 -11.29 2.62
C ASP A 227 17.34 -12.55 1.86
N PHE A 228 17.58 -12.42 0.55
CA PHE A 228 17.97 -13.51 -0.35
C PHE A 228 19.45 -13.49 -0.72
N GLN A 229 20.25 -12.63 -0.08
CA GLN A 229 21.68 -12.57 -0.33
C GLN A 229 22.38 -13.90 0.00
N SER A 230 21.95 -14.59 1.07
CA SER A 230 22.55 -15.85 1.52
C SER A 230 22.31 -17.01 0.54
N SER A 231 21.17 -17.01 -0.17
CA SER A 231 20.83 -18.04 -1.15
C SER A 231 21.32 -17.75 -2.58
N LEU A 232 21.87 -16.55 -2.82
CA LEU A 232 22.29 -16.09 -4.14
C LEU A 232 23.30 -17.04 -4.81
N GLY A 233 24.20 -17.64 -4.02
CA GLY A 233 25.23 -18.54 -4.54
C GLY A 233 24.74 -19.87 -5.09
N GLY A 234 23.49 -20.25 -4.80
CA GLY A 234 22.87 -21.40 -5.44
C GLY A 234 22.35 -21.12 -6.85
N THR A 235 22.19 -19.86 -7.24
CA THR A 235 21.59 -19.45 -8.53
C THR A 235 22.58 -18.78 -9.46
N VAL A 236 23.59 -18.09 -8.91
CA VAL A 236 24.52 -17.26 -9.67
C VAL A 236 25.97 -17.54 -9.26
N HIS A 237 26.89 -17.49 -10.22
CA HIS A 237 28.32 -17.58 -9.94
C HIS A 237 28.83 -16.26 -9.31
N LEU A 238 28.96 -16.22 -7.98
CA LEU A 238 29.35 -15.01 -7.23
C LEU A 238 30.61 -14.29 -7.75
N PRO A 239 31.68 -14.99 -8.18
CA PRO A 239 32.88 -14.31 -8.71
C PRO A 239 32.62 -13.43 -9.94
N ASP A 240 31.52 -13.66 -10.66
CA ASP A 240 31.14 -12.86 -11.82
C ASP A 240 30.50 -11.53 -11.41
N TRP A 241 30.31 -11.26 -10.12
CA TRP A 241 29.56 -10.12 -9.60
C TRP A 241 30.33 -9.39 -8.50
N VAL A 242 30.44 -8.07 -8.65
CA VAL A 242 31.00 -7.17 -7.64
C VAL A 242 29.87 -6.34 -7.06
N LEU A 243 29.74 -6.34 -5.73
CA LEU A 243 28.77 -5.48 -5.05
C LEU A 243 29.16 -4.02 -5.27
N VAL A 244 28.25 -3.24 -5.87
CA VAL A 244 28.43 -1.80 -6.09
C VAL A 244 28.00 -1.04 -4.84
N THR A 245 26.76 -1.27 -4.39
CA THR A 245 26.20 -0.59 -3.22
C THR A 245 24.92 -1.28 -2.76
N THR A 246 24.50 -0.98 -1.54
CA THR A 246 23.18 -1.30 -1.02
C THR A 246 22.29 -0.06 -1.17
N VAL A 247 21.29 -0.15 -2.04
CA VAL A 247 20.28 0.91 -2.21
C VAL A 247 19.24 0.74 -1.11
N ARG A 248 19.16 1.74 -0.24
CA ARG A 248 18.31 1.70 0.95
C ARG A 248 16.99 2.39 0.70
N ARG A 249 15.90 1.79 1.17
CA ARG A 249 14.60 2.45 1.16
C ARG A 249 14.49 3.35 2.40
N PRO A 250 14.20 4.66 2.25
CA PRO A 250 14.17 5.58 3.39
C PRO A 250 13.09 5.24 4.43
N ALA A 251 11.96 4.69 3.97
CA ALA A 251 10.79 4.40 4.81
C ALA A 251 10.79 3.00 5.45
N ASP A 252 11.53 2.03 4.90
CA ASP A 252 11.59 0.66 5.43
C ASP A 252 12.98 0.07 5.24
N LYS A 253 13.62 -0.34 6.34
CA LYS A 253 15.00 -0.86 6.31
C LYS A 253 15.08 -2.33 5.90
N ASN A 254 13.97 -3.08 5.90
CA ASN A 254 13.97 -4.50 5.56
C ASN A 254 13.80 -4.74 4.06
N GLU A 255 13.33 -3.75 3.31
CA GLU A 255 13.11 -3.86 1.85
C GLU A 255 14.26 -3.29 1.01
N ASN A 256 15.48 -3.34 1.55
CA ASN A 256 16.66 -2.86 0.84
C ASN A 256 17.02 -3.79 -0.33
N VAL A 257 17.70 -3.23 -1.32
CA VAL A 257 18.19 -4.01 -2.46
C VAL A 257 19.69 -3.83 -2.62
N LEU A 258 20.37 -4.92 -2.94
CA LEU A 258 21.79 -4.98 -3.23
C LEU A 258 21.98 -4.84 -4.74
N LEU A 259 22.79 -3.88 -5.15
CA LEU A 259 23.15 -3.70 -6.56
C LEU A 259 24.54 -4.28 -6.81
N PHE A 260 24.61 -5.26 -7.69
CA PHE A 260 25.84 -5.85 -8.20
C PHE A 260 26.08 -5.39 -9.64
N LYS A 261 27.35 -5.27 -10.00
CA LYS A 261 27.83 -5.07 -11.36
C LYS A 261 28.67 -6.27 -11.75
N ARG A 262 28.54 -6.69 -13.00
CA ARG A 262 29.32 -7.81 -13.52
C ARG A 262 30.83 -7.50 -13.43
N ALA A 263 31.59 -8.40 -12.80
CA ALA A 263 33.04 -8.41 -12.82
C ALA A 263 33.49 -8.69 -14.26
N GLN A 264 34.14 -7.73 -14.91
CA GLN A 264 34.71 -7.99 -16.24
C GLN A 264 35.94 -8.89 -16.10
N GLY A 265 35.76 -10.18 -16.38
CA GLY A 265 36.84 -11.16 -16.57
C GLY A 265 36.46 -12.17 -17.66
N SER A 266 37.12 -12.08 -18.81
CA SER A 266 37.04 -12.96 -20.00
C SER A 266 35.87 -12.76 -20.97
N VAL A 267 35.86 -11.61 -21.65
CA VAL A 267 35.58 -11.63 -23.10
C VAL A 267 36.96 -11.64 -23.76
N ILE A 268 37.38 -12.80 -24.25
CA ILE A 268 38.57 -12.90 -25.10
C ILE A 268 38.30 -12.04 -26.34
N ASN A 269 38.97 -10.89 -26.41
CA ASN A 269 39.14 -10.10 -27.62
C ASN A 269 39.80 -10.99 -28.68
N ASN A 270 39.01 -11.66 -29.51
CA ASN A 270 39.50 -12.31 -30.71
C ASN A 270 39.31 -11.39 -31.91
N SER A 271 39.93 -10.21 -31.86
CA SER A 271 40.12 -9.32 -33.01
C SER A 271 41.60 -9.34 -33.38
N LYS A 272 42.03 -10.47 -33.93
CA LYS A 272 43.32 -10.65 -34.60
C LYS A 272 43.44 -9.56 -35.70
N PRO A 273 44.51 -8.74 -35.75
CA PRO A 273 44.69 -7.81 -36.85
C PRO A 273 45.07 -8.60 -38.10
N ARG A 274 44.14 -8.68 -39.06
CA ARG A 274 44.44 -9.20 -40.40
C ARG A 274 45.33 -8.18 -41.09
N LYS A 275 46.66 -8.44 -41.12
CA LYS A 275 47.60 -7.71 -41.98
C LYS A 275 47.09 -7.76 -43.41
N GLN A 276 46.58 -6.62 -43.89
CA GLN A 276 46.29 -6.37 -45.28
C GLN A 276 47.64 -6.09 -45.95
N ARG A 277 48.12 -7.07 -46.73
CA ARG A 277 49.23 -6.89 -47.67
C ARG A 277 48.56 -6.56 -49.01
N THR A 278 48.67 -5.31 -49.43
CA THR A 278 48.26 -4.82 -50.76
C THR A 278 49.49 -4.72 -51.68
N PRO A 279 49.27 -4.72 -53.01
CA PRO A 279 50.10 -5.44 -54.00
C PRO A 279 51.45 -4.81 -54.32
#